data_AF-A0A523WNA6-F1
#
_entry.id   AF-A0A523WNA6-F1
#
_cell.length_a   1.000
_cell.length_b   1.000
_cell.length_c   1.000
_cell.angle_alpha   90.00
_cell.angle_beta   90.00
_cell.angle_gamma   90.00
#
_symmetry.space_group_name_H-M   'P 1'
#
loop_
_entity.id
_entity.type
_entity.pdbx_description
1 polymer ?
#
loop_
_entity_poly.entity_id
_entity_poly.type
_entity_poly.pdbx_seq_one_letter_code
_entity_poly.pdbx_strand_id
1 'polypeptide(L)'
;YVSAFIAESIGGAGTAGMVPVPEYYPMIREICDKYDVLFIDDEVIAGFGRTGRWFGIEHWGVSPDIITSAKGMTGGYTPMAVVIIDQKIGQVFTEKGASFIHAFTMEGNPVSAAACLAVLDIIEKEGLVARSARLGEYFFQRGREKLSHHPTVGDIRGKGLFMGIELVKNKETKEPFDPALRAANRLQQIAMEKGVMGYPATGFDNGIRGDALLVSPPFIITEGEIDTAFDMLDEALSDFEKEFL
;
A
#
# COMPACT_ATOMS: atom_id res chain seq x y z
N TYR A 1 -10.16 28.66 -5.23
CA TYR A 1 -10.88 27.58 -4.52
C TYR A 1 -10.04 26.33 -4.59
N VAL A 2 -9.90 25.62 -3.47
CA VAL A 2 -9.33 24.27 -3.44
C VAL A 2 -10.51 23.32 -3.48
N SER A 3 -10.56 22.41 -4.45
CA SER A 3 -11.73 21.53 -4.63
C SER A 3 -11.62 20.24 -3.82
N ALA A 4 -10.42 19.66 -3.75
CA ALA A 4 -10.19 18.39 -3.08
C ALA A 4 -8.77 18.27 -2.52
N PHE A 5 -8.64 17.43 -1.49
CA PHE A 5 -7.40 16.84 -1.00
C PHE A 5 -7.42 15.35 -1.36
N ILE A 6 -6.31 14.82 -1.87
CA ILE A 6 -6.16 13.40 -2.21
C ILE A 6 -4.94 12.81 -1.52
N ALA A 7 -5.09 11.64 -0.92
CA ALA A 7 -3.99 10.88 -0.33
C ALA A 7 -4.28 9.38 -0.35
N GLU A 8 -3.24 8.56 -0.45
CA GLU A 8 -3.32 7.13 -0.14
C GLU A 8 -3.50 6.96 1.37
N SER A 9 -4.37 6.07 1.85
CA SER A 9 -4.54 5.81 3.30
C SER A 9 -3.27 5.26 3.96
N ILE A 10 -2.54 4.41 3.26
CA ILE A 10 -1.20 3.95 3.61
C ILE A 10 -0.32 4.09 2.38
N GLY A 11 0.84 4.70 2.57
CA GLY A 11 1.76 5.07 1.51
C GLY A 11 2.12 3.90 0.60
N GLY A 12 1.91 4.05 -0.70
CA GLY A 12 2.05 2.99 -1.68
C GLY A 12 3.46 2.85 -2.25
N ALA A 13 3.52 2.83 -3.58
CA ALA A 13 4.78 2.66 -4.33
C ALA A 13 5.76 3.83 -4.10
N GLY A 14 5.26 5.04 -3.84
CA GLY A 14 6.09 6.22 -3.67
C GLY A 14 6.73 6.34 -2.30
N THR A 15 6.16 5.71 -1.26
CA THR A 15 6.56 5.92 0.15
C THR A 15 6.75 4.63 0.95
N ALA A 16 6.58 3.47 0.29
CA ALA A 16 6.92 2.15 0.82
C ALA A 16 6.25 1.84 2.16
N GLY A 17 4.92 1.79 2.19
CA GLY A 17 4.17 1.41 3.38
C GLY A 17 4.27 2.42 4.52
N MET A 18 4.54 3.70 4.24
CA MET A 18 4.45 4.76 5.25
C MET A 18 3.05 4.77 5.86
N VAL A 19 3.00 4.54 7.18
CA VAL A 19 1.77 4.53 7.95
C VAL A 19 1.62 5.89 8.63
N PRO A 20 0.58 6.67 8.28
CA PRO A 20 0.32 7.92 8.98
C PRO A 20 0.12 7.73 10.48
N VAL A 21 0.53 8.73 11.26
CA VAL A 21 0.30 8.76 12.70
C VAL A 21 -1.22 8.78 13.02
N PRO A 22 -1.66 8.35 14.21
CA PRO A 22 -3.08 8.21 14.53
C PRO A 22 -3.90 9.50 14.35
N GLU A 23 -3.28 10.67 14.53
CA GLU A 23 -3.93 11.96 14.45
C GLU A 23 -4.05 12.50 13.01
N TYR A 24 -3.30 11.93 12.06
CA TYR A 24 -3.15 12.49 10.71
C TYR A 24 -4.49 12.63 9.97
N TYR A 25 -5.19 11.52 9.70
CA TYR A 25 -6.46 11.59 8.97
C TYR A 25 -7.59 12.27 9.75
N PRO A 26 -7.73 12.11 11.08
CA PRO A 26 -8.67 12.91 11.84
C PRO A 26 -8.47 14.42 11.63
N MET A 27 -7.21 14.90 11.63
CA MET A 27 -6.90 16.29 11.34
C MET A 27 -7.19 16.67 9.88
N ILE A 28 -6.83 15.82 8.91
CA ILE A 28 -7.15 16.06 7.49
C ILE A 28 -8.66 16.19 7.29
N ARG A 29 -9.46 15.33 7.92
CA ARG A 29 -10.92 15.38 7.84
C ARG A 29 -11.47 16.70 8.39
N GLU A 30 -11.01 17.11 9.58
CA GLU A 30 -11.40 18.40 10.18
C GLU A 30 -11.06 19.59 9.28
N ILE A 31 -9.86 19.58 8.68
CA ILE A 31 -9.42 20.62 7.73
C ILE A 31 -10.32 20.62 6.49
N CYS A 32 -10.58 19.46 5.90
CA CYS A 32 -11.42 19.34 4.71
C CYS A 32 -12.84 19.87 4.98
N ASP A 33 -13.42 19.54 6.13
CA ASP A 33 -14.74 20.02 6.54
C ASP A 33 -14.77 21.54 6.78
N LYS A 34 -13.74 22.07 7.45
CA LYS A 34 -13.63 23.51 7.75
C LYS A 34 -13.55 24.37 6.48
N TYR A 35 -12.88 23.88 5.45
CA TYR A 35 -12.61 24.65 4.24
C TYR A 35 -13.50 24.26 3.05
N ASP A 36 -14.51 23.41 3.25
CA ASP A 36 -15.39 22.88 2.20
C ASP A 36 -14.59 22.25 1.04
N VAL A 37 -13.63 21.39 1.40
CA VAL A 37 -12.75 20.66 0.50
C VAL A 37 -13.13 19.18 0.55
N LEU A 38 -13.26 18.53 -0.61
CA LEU A 38 -13.52 17.09 -0.65
C LEU A 38 -12.27 16.30 -0.26
N PHE A 39 -12.43 15.26 0.55
CA PHE A 39 -11.37 14.29 0.82
C PHE A 39 -11.53 13.07 -0.09
N ILE A 40 -10.54 12.83 -0.94
CA ILE A 40 -10.40 11.65 -1.78
C ILE A 40 -9.36 10.73 -1.15
N ASP A 41 -9.77 9.51 -0.82
CA ASP A 41 -8.89 8.46 -0.33
C ASP A 41 -8.52 7.49 -1.46
N ASP A 42 -7.22 7.36 -1.72
CA ASP A 42 -6.68 6.45 -2.71
C ASP A 42 -6.39 5.08 -2.10
N GLU A 43 -7.34 4.17 -2.32
CA GLU A 43 -7.34 2.80 -1.85
C GLU A 43 -6.92 1.81 -2.94
N VAL A 44 -6.21 2.26 -3.99
CA VAL A 44 -5.77 1.39 -5.08
C VAL A 44 -4.87 0.27 -4.55
N ILE A 45 -4.03 0.52 -3.54
CA ILE A 45 -3.15 -0.51 -2.94
C ILE A 45 -3.71 -1.05 -1.62
N ALA A 46 -4.10 -0.16 -0.71
CA ALA A 46 -4.48 -0.53 0.65
C ALA A 46 -5.87 -1.18 0.75
N GLY A 47 -6.72 -0.96 -0.26
CA GLY A 47 -8.09 -1.43 -0.30
C GLY A 47 -8.22 -2.94 -0.47
N PHE A 48 -9.44 -3.40 -0.27
CA PHE A 48 -9.86 -4.80 -0.38
C PHE A 48 -9.04 -5.76 0.50
N GLY A 49 -8.68 -5.36 1.72
CA GLY A 49 -8.09 -6.27 2.71
C GLY A 49 -6.58 -6.21 2.89
N ARG A 50 -5.85 -5.46 2.06
CA ARG A 50 -4.37 -5.47 2.05
C ARG A 50 -3.76 -5.23 3.41
N THR A 51 -4.36 -4.32 4.18
CA THR A 51 -3.79 -3.85 5.45
C THR A 51 -4.52 -4.42 6.67
N GLY A 52 -5.38 -5.43 6.48
CA GLY A 52 -6.18 -6.05 7.54
C GLY A 52 -7.53 -5.37 7.80
N ARG A 53 -7.92 -4.41 6.95
CA ARG A 53 -9.23 -3.74 6.90
C ARG A 53 -9.74 -3.75 5.47
N TRP A 54 -11.04 -3.56 5.26
CA TRP A 54 -11.60 -3.52 3.91
C TRP A 54 -11.02 -2.34 3.13
N PHE A 55 -11.01 -1.16 3.74
CA PHE A 55 -10.24 -0.01 3.26
C PHE A 55 -9.21 0.40 4.33
N GLY A 56 -8.02 0.81 3.90
CA GLY A 56 -6.96 1.25 4.81
C GLY A 56 -7.38 2.44 5.67
N ILE A 57 -8.18 3.38 5.17
CA ILE A 57 -8.64 4.56 5.93
C ILE A 57 -9.42 4.20 7.20
N GLU A 58 -10.02 3.00 7.25
CA GLU A 58 -10.70 2.47 8.44
C GLU A 58 -9.79 2.36 9.66
N HIS A 59 -8.46 2.23 9.48
CA HIS A 59 -7.50 2.23 10.59
C HIS A 59 -7.51 3.54 11.38
N TRP A 60 -8.03 4.63 10.81
CA TRP A 60 -8.14 5.94 11.45
C TRP A 60 -9.58 6.33 11.80
N GLY A 61 -10.57 5.49 11.48
CA GLY A 61 -11.99 5.77 11.76
C GLY A 61 -12.51 7.02 11.03
N VAL A 62 -11.95 7.34 9.87
CA VAL A 62 -12.33 8.51 9.06
C VAL A 62 -13.10 8.05 7.83
N SER A 63 -14.14 8.80 7.47
CA SER A 63 -14.88 8.62 6.22
C SER A 63 -14.47 9.68 5.20
N PRO A 64 -13.87 9.28 4.06
CA PRO A 64 -13.62 10.19 2.94
C PRO A 64 -14.90 10.47 2.16
N ASP A 65 -14.87 11.50 1.31
CA ASP A 65 -15.99 11.86 0.44
C ASP A 65 -16.00 11.02 -0.86
N ILE A 66 -14.81 10.60 -1.29
CA ILE A 66 -14.59 9.76 -2.46
C ILE A 66 -13.51 8.71 -2.12
N ILE A 67 -13.70 7.47 -2.57
CA ILE A 67 -12.66 6.43 -2.57
C ILE A 67 -12.33 6.06 -4.01
N THR A 68 -11.06 6.06 -4.39
CA THR A 68 -10.59 5.49 -5.65
C THR A 68 -9.94 4.14 -5.39
N SER A 69 -10.30 3.10 -6.15
CA SER A 69 -9.66 1.80 -5.99
C SER A 69 -9.64 0.97 -7.27
N ALA A 70 -8.83 -0.09 -7.27
CA ALA A 70 -8.61 -1.02 -8.38
C ALA A 70 -7.95 -2.31 -7.83
N LYS A 71 -6.91 -2.83 -8.50
CA LYS A 71 -6.00 -3.91 -8.06
C LYS A 71 -6.69 -5.05 -7.30
N GLY A 72 -6.68 -5.00 -5.97
CA GLY A 72 -7.17 -6.06 -5.09
C GLY A 72 -8.62 -6.46 -5.34
N MET A 73 -9.44 -5.53 -5.83
CA MET A 73 -10.87 -5.77 -6.10
C MET A 73 -11.14 -6.89 -7.12
N THR A 74 -10.24 -7.08 -8.08
CA THR A 74 -10.33 -8.15 -9.09
C THR A 74 -9.24 -9.19 -8.93
N GLY A 75 -8.44 -9.14 -7.85
CA GLY A 75 -7.29 -10.02 -7.66
C GLY A 75 -6.25 -9.96 -8.79
N GLY A 76 -6.32 -8.95 -9.66
CA GLY A 76 -5.50 -8.86 -10.89
C GLY A 76 -5.99 -9.73 -12.06
N TYR A 77 -7.13 -10.43 -11.95
CA TYR A 77 -7.64 -11.30 -13.02
C TYR A 77 -8.15 -10.51 -14.24
N THR A 78 -8.73 -9.34 -14.02
CA THR A 78 -9.25 -8.46 -15.08
C THR A 78 -9.05 -6.99 -14.70
N PRO A 79 -8.83 -6.08 -15.67
CA PRO A 79 -8.75 -4.66 -15.39
C PRO A 79 -10.11 -4.11 -14.96
N MET A 80 -10.13 -3.44 -13.82
CA MET A 80 -11.26 -2.69 -13.30
C MET A 80 -10.74 -1.65 -12.31
N ALA A 81 -11.39 -0.50 -12.28
CA ALA A 81 -11.23 0.52 -11.26
C ALA A 81 -12.61 1.05 -10.89
N VAL A 82 -12.72 1.59 -9.69
CA VAL A 82 -13.95 2.19 -9.16
C VAL A 82 -13.65 3.53 -8.53
N VAL A 83 -14.62 4.44 -8.68
CA VAL A 83 -14.73 5.66 -7.90
C VAL A 83 -16.01 5.52 -7.08
N ILE A 84 -15.85 5.33 -5.78
CA ILE A 84 -16.95 5.24 -4.83
C ILE A 84 -17.16 6.65 -4.31
N ILE A 85 -18.38 7.16 -4.40
CA ILE A 85 -18.71 8.53 -3.99
C ILE A 85 -19.71 8.50 -2.84
N ASP A 86 -19.56 9.42 -1.89
CA ASP A 86 -20.60 9.68 -0.90
C ASP A 86 -21.89 10.15 -1.59
N GLN A 87 -23.03 9.75 -1.03
CA GLN A 87 -24.35 10.07 -1.58
C GLN A 87 -24.56 11.59 -1.75
N LYS A 88 -23.99 12.42 -0.87
CA LYS A 88 -24.12 13.88 -0.93
C LYS A 88 -23.58 14.45 -2.25
N ILE A 89 -22.56 13.83 -2.84
CA ILE A 89 -22.00 14.25 -4.13
C ILE A 89 -22.98 13.92 -5.25
N GLY A 90 -23.55 12.71 -5.24
CA GLY A 90 -24.55 12.29 -6.22
C GLY A 90 -25.82 13.16 -6.18
N GLN A 91 -26.25 13.57 -4.99
CA GLN A 91 -27.43 14.42 -4.79
C GLN A 91 -27.29 15.78 -5.48
N VAL A 92 -26.09 16.37 -5.56
CA VAL A 92 -25.86 17.64 -6.26
C VAL A 92 -26.31 17.59 -7.73
N PHE A 93 -26.08 16.47 -8.41
CA PHE A 93 -26.51 16.30 -9.79
C PHE A 93 -28.03 16.24 -9.90
N THR A 94 -28.67 15.45 -9.03
CA THR A 94 -30.13 15.33 -8.98
C THR A 94 -30.82 16.67 -8.69
N GLU A 95 -30.35 17.39 -7.68
CA GLU A 95 -30.93 18.68 -7.26
C GLU A 95 -30.80 19.77 -8.32
N LYS A 96 -29.69 19.76 -9.06
CA LYS A 96 -29.46 20.71 -10.16
C LYS A 96 -30.13 20.29 -11.47
N GLY A 97 -30.82 19.14 -11.51
CA GLY A 97 -31.35 18.57 -12.75
C GLY A 97 -30.26 18.33 -13.79
N ALA A 98 -29.03 18.07 -13.35
CA ALA A 98 -27.86 17.92 -14.18
C ALA A 98 -27.51 16.44 -14.37
N SER A 99 -27.02 16.10 -15.56
CA SER A 99 -26.44 14.78 -15.84
C SER A 99 -24.93 14.81 -15.64
N PHE A 100 -24.37 13.73 -15.11
CA PHE A 100 -22.91 13.53 -15.09
C PHE A 100 -22.44 13.11 -16.50
N ILE A 101 -21.82 14.03 -17.23
CA ILE A 101 -21.36 13.81 -18.60
C ILE A 101 -19.91 13.32 -18.58
N HIS A 102 -19.74 12.06 -18.20
CA HIS A 102 -18.47 11.36 -18.25
C HIS A 102 -18.74 9.86 -18.39
N ALA A 103 -18.04 9.19 -19.30
CA ALA A 103 -18.17 7.75 -19.47
C ALA A 103 -16.93 7.17 -20.14
N PHE A 104 -16.70 5.88 -19.92
CA PHE A 104 -15.72 5.09 -20.66
C PHE A 104 -16.41 4.04 -21.54
N THR A 105 -15.84 3.70 -22.69
CA THR A 105 -16.37 2.64 -23.57
C THR A 105 -16.53 1.30 -22.84
N MET A 106 -15.67 1.03 -21.87
CA MET A 106 -15.62 -0.22 -21.09
C MET A 106 -16.16 -0.04 -19.66
N GLU A 107 -16.82 1.07 -19.36
CA GLU A 107 -17.46 1.30 -18.07
C GLU A 107 -18.50 0.21 -17.79
N GLY A 108 -18.49 -0.35 -16.58
CA GLY A 108 -19.39 -1.44 -16.20
C GLY A 108 -19.19 -2.74 -16.99
N ASN A 109 -17.99 -3.00 -17.52
CA ASN A 109 -17.71 -4.22 -18.26
C ASN A 109 -18.16 -5.49 -17.48
N PRO A 110 -19.06 -6.32 -18.03
CA PRO A 110 -19.68 -7.41 -17.27
C PRO A 110 -18.70 -8.55 -16.93
N VAL A 111 -17.64 -8.75 -17.74
CA VAL A 111 -16.62 -9.76 -17.46
C VAL A 111 -15.78 -9.34 -16.26
N SER A 112 -15.32 -8.09 -16.24
CA SER A 112 -14.59 -7.53 -15.10
C SER A 112 -15.46 -7.48 -13.84
N ALA A 113 -16.76 -7.18 -13.97
CA ALA A 113 -17.71 -7.19 -12.85
C ALA A 113 -17.89 -8.60 -12.28
N ALA A 114 -18.04 -9.63 -13.13
CA ALA A 114 -18.14 -11.02 -12.69
C ALA A 114 -16.87 -11.48 -11.97
N ALA A 115 -15.68 -11.14 -12.49
CA ALA A 115 -14.41 -11.43 -11.84
C ALA A 115 -14.28 -10.72 -10.49
N CYS A 116 -14.67 -9.45 -10.40
CA CYS A 116 -14.72 -8.71 -9.14
C CYS A 116 -15.60 -9.40 -8.11
N LEU A 117 -16.84 -9.74 -8.47
CA LEU A 117 -17.77 -10.42 -7.56
C LEU A 117 -17.20 -11.74 -7.06
N ALA A 118 -16.65 -12.57 -7.96
CA ALA A 118 -16.03 -13.83 -7.56
C ALA A 118 -14.84 -13.66 -6.60
N VAL A 119 -14.04 -12.62 -6.79
CA VAL A 119 -12.91 -12.31 -5.89
C VAL A 119 -13.41 -11.82 -4.53
N LEU A 120 -14.41 -10.95 -4.50
CA LEU A 120 -15.02 -10.49 -3.24
C LEU A 120 -15.64 -11.66 -2.47
N ASP A 121 -16.38 -12.54 -3.15
CA ASP A 121 -16.95 -13.75 -2.54
C ASP A 121 -15.87 -14.62 -1.89
N ILE A 122 -14.71 -14.78 -2.54
CA ILE A 122 -13.57 -15.54 -1.99
C ILE A 122 -12.97 -14.81 -0.77
N ILE A 123 -12.73 -13.50 -0.87
CA ILE A 123 -12.20 -12.68 0.22
C ILE A 123 -13.09 -12.79 1.47
N GLU A 124 -14.40 -12.73 1.30
CA GLU A 124 -15.38 -12.87 2.38
C GLU A 124 -15.42 -14.31 2.93
N LYS A 125 -15.65 -15.29 2.06
CA LYS A 125 -15.84 -16.70 2.44
C LYS A 125 -14.62 -17.29 3.14
N GLU A 126 -13.42 -16.93 2.71
CA GLU A 126 -12.17 -17.41 3.30
C GLU A 126 -11.65 -16.48 4.41
N GLY A 127 -12.36 -15.38 4.70
CA GLY A 127 -11.98 -14.42 5.75
C GLY A 127 -10.63 -13.77 5.50
N LEU A 128 -10.29 -13.45 4.24
CA LEU A 128 -8.95 -13.03 3.84
C LEU A 128 -8.54 -11.66 4.41
N VAL A 129 -9.49 -10.77 4.70
CA VAL A 129 -9.21 -9.50 5.39
C VAL A 129 -8.71 -9.76 6.82
N ALA A 130 -9.45 -10.59 7.57
CA ALA A 130 -9.07 -10.96 8.93
C ALA A 130 -7.77 -11.78 8.94
N ARG A 131 -7.58 -12.64 7.94
CA ARG A 131 -6.32 -13.36 7.73
C ARG A 131 -5.16 -12.40 7.48
N SER A 132 -5.32 -11.38 6.65
CA SER A 132 -4.30 -10.37 6.38
C SER A 132 -3.91 -9.61 7.64
N ALA A 133 -4.87 -9.30 8.52
CA ALA A 133 -4.58 -8.70 9.83
C ALA A 133 -3.74 -9.64 10.71
N ARG A 134 -4.23 -10.87 10.96
CA ARG A 134 -3.58 -11.86 11.83
C ARG A 134 -2.21 -12.30 11.31
N LEU A 135 -2.13 -12.66 10.04
CA LEU A 135 -0.87 -13.10 9.42
C LEU A 135 0.09 -11.92 9.25
N GLY A 136 -0.43 -10.70 9.11
CA GLY A 136 0.36 -9.47 9.14
C GLY A 136 1.16 -9.32 10.44
N GLU A 137 0.60 -9.69 11.59
CA GLU A 137 1.33 -9.68 12.87
C GLU A 137 2.56 -10.61 12.82
N TYR A 138 2.38 -11.84 12.34
CA TYR A 138 3.48 -12.79 12.14
C TYR A 138 4.48 -12.28 11.10
N PHE A 139 4.00 -11.77 9.96
CA PHE A 139 4.81 -11.22 8.88
C PHE A 139 5.72 -10.10 9.38
N PHE A 140 5.20 -9.17 10.18
CA PHE A 140 5.99 -8.10 10.80
C PHE A 140 6.92 -8.58 11.90
N GLN A 141 6.51 -9.56 12.71
CA GLN A 141 7.39 -10.18 13.70
C GLN A 141 8.61 -10.82 13.02
N ARG A 142 8.39 -11.65 12.01
CA ARG A 142 9.45 -12.35 11.27
C ARG A 142 10.35 -11.40 10.50
N GLY A 143 9.78 -10.42 9.79
CA GLY A 143 10.54 -9.39 9.10
C GLY A 143 11.45 -8.61 10.06
N ARG A 144 10.96 -8.28 11.27
CA ARG A 144 11.82 -7.61 12.27
C ARG A 144 12.90 -8.54 12.81
N GLU A 145 12.55 -9.76 13.20
CA GLU A 145 13.49 -10.74 13.74
C GLU A 145 14.64 -11.01 12.76
N LYS A 146 14.31 -11.22 11.48
CA LYS A 146 15.28 -11.52 10.44
C LYS A 146 16.06 -10.30 10.00
N LEU A 147 15.39 -9.17 9.75
CA LEU A 147 16.04 -8.09 9.00
C LEU A 147 16.55 -6.93 9.88
N SER A 148 16.08 -6.80 11.13
CA SER A 148 16.40 -5.62 11.95
C SER A 148 17.85 -5.57 12.44
N HIS A 149 18.62 -6.63 12.31
CA HIS A 149 20.04 -6.63 12.69
C HIS A 149 20.94 -6.04 11.61
N HIS A 150 20.48 -5.98 10.35
CA HIS A 150 21.23 -5.40 9.25
C HIS A 150 21.51 -3.90 9.48
N PRO A 151 22.76 -3.45 9.33
CA PRO A 151 23.12 -2.03 9.42
C PRO A 151 22.46 -1.18 8.34
N THR A 152 22.08 -1.77 7.20
CA THR A 152 21.42 -1.02 6.11
C THR A 152 19.90 -0.92 6.26
N VAL A 153 19.28 -1.69 7.16
CA VAL A 153 17.84 -1.62 7.41
C VAL A 153 17.54 -0.50 8.42
N GLY A 154 16.96 0.59 7.92
CA GLY A 154 16.65 1.80 8.68
C GLY A 154 15.34 1.70 9.46
N ASP A 155 14.30 1.14 8.84
CA ASP A 155 12.96 1.02 9.40
C ASP A 155 12.19 -0.14 8.71
N ILE A 156 11.25 -0.74 9.44
CA ILE A 156 10.31 -1.75 8.93
C ILE A 156 8.91 -1.32 9.32
N ARG A 157 8.11 -0.94 8.32
CA ARG A 157 6.83 -0.26 8.50
C ARG A 157 5.73 -0.79 7.59
N GLY A 158 4.49 -0.45 7.91
CA GLY A 158 3.30 -0.86 7.17
C GLY A 158 2.23 -1.49 8.08
N LYS A 159 1.26 -2.17 7.47
CA LYS A 159 0.14 -2.85 8.16
C LYS A 159 -0.33 -4.07 7.37
N GLY A 160 -0.83 -5.09 8.06
CA GLY A 160 -1.32 -6.32 7.43
C GLY A 160 -0.21 -7.00 6.61
N LEU A 161 -0.55 -7.49 5.43
CA LEU A 161 0.41 -8.07 4.48
C LEU A 161 0.99 -7.00 3.54
N PHE A 162 1.43 -5.87 4.10
CA PHE A 162 2.02 -4.76 3.36
C PHE A 162 3.16 -4.16 4.18
N MET A 163 4.40 -4.44 3.78
CA MET A 163 5.60 -4.02 4.52
C MET A 163 6.55 -3.26 3.60
N GLY A 164 7.00 -2.09 4.04
CA GLY A 164 8.18 -1.43 3.53
C GLY A 164 9.39 -1.71 4.42
N ILE A 165 10.51 -2.05 3.79
CA ILE A 165 11.82 -2.21 4.42
C ILE A 165 12.68 -1.04 3.91
N GLU A 166 12.91 -0.04 4.75
CA GLU A 166 13.73 1.12 4.38
C GLU A 166 15.21 0.80 4.43
N LEU A 167 15.92 1.24 3.40
CA LEU A 167 17.35 1.13 3.25
C LEU A 167 17.99 2.49 3.52
N VAL A 168 18.96 2.49 4.44
CA VAL A 168 19.76 3.66 4.80
C VAL A 168 21.22 3.28 4.81
N LYS A 169 22.08 4.25 4.49
CA LYS A 169 23.53 4.10 4.58
C LYS A 169 24.00 4.10 6.04
N ASN A 170 23.31 4.85 6.91
CA ASN A 170 23.59 4.86 8.34
C ASN A 170 22.28 4.74 9.14
N LYS A 171 22.19 3.69 9.95
CA LYS A 171 21.00 3.35 10.74
C LYS A 171 20.68 4.31 11.87
N GLU A 172 21.70 4.91 12.47
CA GLU A 172 21.56 5.83 13.61
C GLU A 172 21.10 7.21 13.14
N THR A 173 21.75 7.74 12.10
CA THR A 173 21.46 9.07 11.56
C THR A 173 20.32 9.07 10.55
N LYS A 174 19.90 7.89 10.07
CA LYS A 174 18.97 7.69 8.95
C LYS A 174 19.46 8.35 7.65
N GLU A 175 20.77 8.44 7.46
CA GLU A 175 21.35 8.94 6.20
C GLU A 175 20.93 8.03 5.04
N PRO A 176 20.20 8.53 4.02
CA PRO A 176 19.83 7.72 2.87
C PRO A 176 21.05 7.43 1.98
N PHE A 177 20.94 6.41 1.13
CA PHE A 177 21.96 6.15 0.12
C PHE A 177 22.03 7.28 -0.92
N ASP A 178 23.18 7.38 -1.60
CA ASP A 178 23.30 8.22 -2.80
C ASP A 178 22.39 7.64 -3.90
N PRO A 179 21.45 8.42 -4.49
CA PRO A 179 20.57 7.95 -5.56
C PRO A 179 21.30 7.31 -6.75
N ALA A 180 22.55 7.70 -7.01
CA ALA A 180 23.37 7.12 -8.07
C ALA A 180 23.64 5.61 -7.86
N LEU A 181 23.61 5.14 -6.62
CA LEU A 181 23.82 3.73 -6.26
C LEU A 181 22.58 2.87 -6.54
N ARG A 182 21.38 3.48 -6.62
CA ARG A 182 20.11 2.79 -6.85
C ARG A 182 19.91 1.60 -5.90
N ALA A 183 20.13 1.83 -4.61
CA ALA A 183 20.20 0.79 -3.58
C ALA A 183 18.97 -0.13 -3.58
N ALA A 184 17.75 0.43 -3.64
CA ALA A 184 16.53 -0.38 -3.68
C ALA A 184 16.46 -1.30 -4.91
N ASN A 185 16.86 -0.81 -6.10
CA ASN A 185 16.90 -1.63 -7.32
C ASN A 185 17.95 -2.73 -7.20
N ARG A 186 19.12 -2.43 -6.63
CA ARG A 186 20.18 -3.42 -6.49
C ARG A 186 19.78 -4.53 -5.50
N LEU A 187 19.23 -4.17 -4.34
CA LEU A 187 18.70 -5.16 -3.40
C LEU A 187 17.59 -6.01 -4.04
N GLN A 188 16.67 -5.40 -4.79
CA GLN A 188 15.63 -6.13 -5.52
C GLN A 188 16.24 -7.18 -6.45
N GLN A 189 17.27 -6.82 -7.22
CA GLN A 189 17.92 -7.73 -8.15
C GLN A 189 18.53 -8.94 -7.40
N ILE A 190 19.26 -8.69 -6.31
CA ILE A 190 19.87 -9.75 -5.49
C ILE A 190 18.80 -10.65 -4.88
N ALA A 191 17.72 -10.06 -4.33
CA ALA A 191 16.60 -10.82 -3.79
C ALA A 191 15.93 -11.71 -4.86
N MET A 192 15.75 -11.18 -6.08
CA MET A 192 15.18 -11.93 -7.20
C MET A 192 16.07 -13.11 -7.62
N GLU A 193 17.40 -12.93 -7.63
CA GLU A 193 18.36 -14.02 -7.91
C GLU A 193 18.27 -15.14 -6.86
N LYS A 194 17.85 -14.82 -5.62
CA LYS A 194 17.59 -15.79 -4.55
C LYS A 194 16.16 -16.35 -4.53
N GLY A 195 15.26 -15.82 -5.36
CA GLY A 195 13.88 -16.31 -5.51
C GLY A 195 12.81 -15.49 -4.77
N VAL A 196 13.12 -14.31 -4.25
CA VAL A 196 12.13 -13.40 -3.63
C VAL A 196 11.97 -12.13 -4.47
N MET A 197 10.71 -11.81 -4.80
CA MET A 197 10.38 -10.59 -5.51
C MET A 197 9.84 -9.53 -4.55
N GLY A 198 10.49 -8.37 -4.53
CA GLY A 198 9.98 -7.15 -3.91
C GLY A 198 9.83 -6.03 -4.95
N TYR A 199 9.17 -4.94 -4.54
CA TYR A 199 9.02 -3.74 -5.36
C TYR A 199 9.93 -2.62 -4.81
N PRO A 200 10.89 -2.11 -5.59
CA PRO A 200 11.76 -1.03 -5.16
C PRO A 200 10.98 0.28 -5.16
N ALA A 201 10.95 0.94 -4.01
CA ALA A 201 10.35 2.25 -3.82
C ALA A 201 11.48 3.26 -3.55
N THR A 202 11.47 4.38 -4.27
CA THR A 202 12.52 5.39 -4.19
C THR A 202 11.96 6.81 -4.18
N GLY A 203 12.75 7.76 -3.67
CA GLY A 203 12.44 9.18 -3.78
C GLY A 203 11.52 9.74 -2.68
N PHE A 204 11.22 8.98 -1.62
CA PHE A 204 10.38 9.45 -0.51
C PHE A 204 11.08 10.43 0.45
N ASP A 205 12.39 10.64 0.31
CA ASP A 205 13.09 11.76 0.94
C ASP A 205 13.28 12.89 -0.10
N ASN A 206 12.46 13.94 0.07
CA ASN A 206 12.45 15.17 -0.74
C ASN A 206 12.32 14.95 -2.25
N GLY A 207 11.73 13.84 -2.70
CA GLY A 207 11.51 13.54 -4.13
C GLY A 207 12.75 13.04 -4.87
N ILE A 208 13.88 12.84 -4.17
CA ILE A 208 15.19 12.57 -4.80
C ILE A 208 15.86 11.34 -4.18
N ARG A 209 15.87 11.25 -2.84
CA ARG A 209 16.57 10.20 -2.08
C ARG A 209 15.58 9.29 -1.37
N GLY A 210 16.11 8.29 -0.69
CA GLY A 210 15.33 7.30 0.04
C GLY A 210 15.11 6.07 -0.83
N ASP A 211 15.40 4.92 -0.24
CA ASP A 211 15.37 3.61 -0.87
C ASP A 211 14.61 2.67 0.06
N ALA A 212 13.70 1.89 -0.49
CA ALA A 212 13.02 0.86 0.26
C ALA A 212 12.64 -0.32 -0.64
N LEU A 213 12.49 -1.49 -0.04
CA LEU A 213 11.88 -2.64 -0.67
C LEU A 213 10.49 -2.86 -0.09
N LEU A 214 9.48 -2.83 -0.94
CA LEU A 214 8.10 -3.12 -0.58
C LEU A 214 7.82 -4.61 -0.81
N VAL A 215 7.28 -5.26 0.22
CA VAL A 215 6.91 -6.69 0.23
C VAL A 215 5.42 -6.81 0.53
N SER A 216 4.67 -7.37 -0.42
CA SER A 216 3.20 -7.37 -0.42
C SER A 216 2.62 -8.69 -0.94
N PRO A 217 2.85 -9.81 -0.24
CA PRO A 217 2.50 -11.14 -0.73
C PRO A 217 0.98 -11.33 -0.91
N PRO A 218 0.52 -12.36 -1.65
CA PRO A 218 -0.89 -12.71 -1.73
C PRO A 218 -1.49 -13.01 -0.35
N PHE A 219 -2.79 -12.79 -0.14
CA PHE A 219 -3.45 -13.03 1.16
C PHE A 219 -3.45 -14.50 1.59
N ILE A 220 -3.26 -15.40 0.62
CA ILE A 220 -3.18 -16.84 0.81
C ILE A 220 -1.79 -17.32 1.23
N ILE A 221 -0.79 -16.44 1.33
CA ILE A 221 0.56 -16.81 1.78
C ILE A 221 0.50 -17.53 3.14
N THR A 222 1.40 -18.48 3.33
CA THR A 222 1.52 -19.29 4.56
C THR A 222 2.66 -18.81 5.44
N GLU A 223 2.67 -19.20 6.71
CA GLU A 223 3.76 -18.87 7.64
C GLU A 223 5.11 -19.44 7.16
N GLY A 224 5.12 -20.66 6.60
CA GLY A 224 6.34 -21.25 6.03
C GLY A 224 6.87 -20.53 4.78
N GLU A 225 5.99 -20.01 3.93
CA GLU A 225 6.40 -19.16 2.80
C GLU A 225 6.92 -17.81 3.27
N ILE A 226 6.34 -17.24 4.34
CA ILE A 226 6.85 -16.03 5.00
C ILE A 226 8.26 -16.27 5.53
N ASP A 227 8.49 -17.38 6.23
CA ASP A 227 9.79 -17.75 6.76
C ASP A 227 10.83 -17.91 5.64
N THR A 228 10.47 -18.66 4.60
CA THR A 228 11.33 -18.86 3.42
C THR A 228 11.69 -17.53 2.77
N ALA A 229 10.71 -16.63 2.58
CA ALA A 229 10.94 -15.34 1.96
C ALA A 229 11.86 -14.44 2.80
N PHE A 230 11.70 -14.42 4.14
CA PHE A 230 12.56 -13.61 4.99
C PHE A 230 13.95 -14.19 5.20
N ASP A 231 14.12 -15.52 5.18
CA ASP A 231 15.45 -16.13 5.15
C ASP A 231 16.21 -15.75 3.88
N MET A 232 15.54 -15.77 2.72
CA MET A 232 16.14 -15.35 1.45
C MET A 232 16.42 -13.84 1.41
N LEU A 233 15.59 -13.00 2.01
CA LEU A 233 15.82 -11.55 2.10
C LEU A 233 16.96 -11.20 3.06
N ASP A 234 17.11 -11.92 4.16
CA ASP A 234 18.24 -11.82 5.10
C ASP A 234 19.57 -12.09 4.38
N GLU A 235 19.62 -13.18 3.60
CA GLU A 235 20.77 -13.45 2.73
C GLU A 235 20.98 -12.38 1.66
N ALA A 236 19.90 -11.88 1.04
CA ALA A 236 19.99 -10.84 0.01
C ALA A 236 20.56 -9.53 0.57
N LEU A 237 20.15 -9.13 1.77
CA LEU A 237 20.69 -7.97 2.47
C LEU A 237 22.15 -8.20 2.85
N SER A 238 22.51 -9.40 3.33
CA SER A 238 23.90 -9.74 3.63
C SER A 238 24.81 -9.62 2.41
N ASP A 239 24.35 -10.05 1.24
CA ASP A 239 25.12 -9.94 -0.01
C ASP A 239 25.14 -8.50 -0.55
N PHE A 240 24.03 -7.78 -0.45
CA PHE A 240 23.95 -6.35 -0.75
C PHE A 240 24.96 -5.55 0.12
N GLU A 241 25.01 -5.82 1.41
CA GLU A 241 25.90 -5.12 2.34
C GLU A 241 27.37 -5.30 2.01
N LYS A 242 27.79 -6.46 1.49
CA LYS A 242 29.18 -6.67 1.03
C LYS A 242 29.56 -5.80 -0.18
N GLU A 243 28.58 -5.27 -0.91
CA GLU A 243 28.82 -4.38 -2.05
C GLU A 243 28.89 -2.90 -1.65
N PHE A 244 28.21 -2.51 -0.57
CA PHE A 244 27.99 -1.10 -0.21
C PHE A 244 28.60 -0.67 1.14
N LEU A 245 29.07 -1.62 1.97
CA LEU A 245 29.76 -1.39 3.24
C LEU A 245 31.17 -1.99 3.22
#